data_AF-A0A523P0H0-F1
#
_entry.id   AF-A0A523P0H0-F1
#
_cell.length_a   1.000
_cell.length_b   1.000
_cell.length_c   1.000
_cell.angle_alpha   90.00
_cell.angle_beta   90.00
_cell.angle_gamma   90.00
#
_symmetry.space_group_name_H-M   'P 1'
#
loop_
_entity.id
_entity.type
_entity.pdbx_description
1 polymer ?
#
loop_
_entity_poly.entity_id
_entity_poly.type
_entity_poly.pdbx_seq_one_letter_code
_entity_poly.pdbx_strand_id
1 'polypeptide(L)'
;MGLTLTVPDIADSPATNAETNAANLERWLSQRPLLNPVESSYQLCQSLSALNRTELDSAQRLQLLELYRVPIKQITQELQRQYIGRPLPLHERNKLAAEQSRQLQVEITYGYKRIVLNASQPHDSQSHHKLRTESLATAIQRAIRYLTEVIVKSHQSYTFYPEGTWQEIHQLYTHAERIGTVDTHVDDPLNQTVHNSSIGHAYKQALLVELSDPYHLPGRMIEKIQRYLDRWASLVHLRPATTTYDPKCQFLIDQQSDRGGEVYTGEAEIQHPEQYRLLNTIDLAQVIHQQLSAIHKGHQPDPKGLEKDFFVQGGEDMLRRLINAWGINPKRHFSRKKVDDGKEMDVAIGIAAINYCINGGKKFVLSSDKSETKSEEITIGSSRQQWLSFDESAQPSYTGWKLHDESASGIALAKHDVASEHVRVGDLVATRTPGEDSPWGIAVIRWMKSTRPVDLEIGMKRLAPTADPVAIKAFKAKPEEPQAPEAETGADQASTETHAASEEPRDETNGVEDAEQNEEKESQAKGTDAADDETITVSSSVPEEQGGDFLPALLLPRVKVLNQPQTLVTYRGAFKPDRLLLLDNGQTRYKILATKLVEITDTFERFQFMLAEESTIA
;
A
#
# COMPACT_ATOMS: atom_id res chain seq x y z
N MET A 1 9.51 37.49 -2.74
CA MET A 1 9.86 37.09 -1.36
C MET A 1 11.32 36.68 -1.31
N GLY A 2 11.99 37.00 -0.20
CA GLY A 2 13.33 36.46 0.11
C GLY A 2 13.27 34.95 0.32
N LEU A 3 14.40 34.28 0.11
CA LEU A 3 14.54 32.84 0.36
C LEU A 3 14.71 32.62 1.87
N THR A 4 13.74 31.94 2.51
CA THR A 4 13.74 31.63 3.95
C THR A 4 13.80 30.12 4.14
N LEU A 5 14.99 29.62 4.48
CA LEU A 5 15.22 28.19 4.73
C LEU A 5 15.69 27.99 6.17
N THR A 6 15.14 26.99 6.85
CA THR A 6 15.52 26.65 8.21
C THR A 6 16.86 25.94 8.20
N VAL A 7 17.84 26.53 8.90
CA VAL A 7 19.17 25.97 9.16
C VAL A 7 19.56 26.29 10.61
N PRO A 8 20.35 25.45 11.30
CA PRO A 8 20.85 25.79 12.62
C PRO A 8 21.72 27.05 12.57
N ASP A 9 22.00 27.69 13.70
CA ASP A 9 22.97 28.80 13.76
C ASP A 9 24.42 28.29 13.72
N ILE A 10 25.35 29.14 13.28
CA ILE A 10 26.78 28.86 13.39
C ILE A 10 27.19 29.04 14.86
N ALA A 11 28.00 28.12 15.40
CA ALA A 11 28.43 28.17 16.79
C ALA A 11 29.80 28.85 16.91
N ASP A 12 29.92 29.84 17.80
CA ASP A 12 31.20 30.51 18.11
C ASP A 12 32.22 29.56 18.77
N SER A 13 31.73 28.52 19.44
CA SER A 13 32.54 27.47 20.07
C SER A 13 31.77 26.15 20.04
N PRO A 14 31.94 25.31 19.00
CA PRO A 14 31.17 24.08 18.86
C PRO A 14 31.57 23.05 19.93
N ALA A 15 30.58 22.38 20.51
CA ALA A 15 30.80 21.32 21.52
C ALA A 15 31.51 20.07 20.96
N THR A 16 31.54 19.92 19.63
CA THR A 16 32.24 18.83 18.93
C THR A 16 32.82 19.42 17.64
N ASN A 17 34.11 19.19 17.41
CA ASN A 17 34.76 19.66 16.17
C ASN A 17 34.31 18.80 14.99
N ALA A 18 33.84 19.45 13.92
CA ALA A 18 33.55 18.78 12.67
C ALA A 18 34.87 18.40 11.96
N GLU A 19 34.91 17.23 11.33
CA GLU A 19 35.98 16.88 10.40
C GLU A 19 35.76 17.65 9.09
N THR A 20 36.67 18.56 8.77
CA THR A 20 36.58 19.46 7.61
C THR A 20 37.55 19.08 6.47
N ASN A 21 38.43 18.11 6.72
CA ASN A 21 39.31 17.54 5.71
C ASN A 21 38.63 16.36 5.00
N ALA A 22 38.44 16.47 3.68
CA ALA A 22 37.75 15.45 2.89
C ALA A 22 38.38 14.06 2.97
N ALA A 23 39.71 13.95 2.95
CA ALA A 23 40.41 12.66 2.98
C ALA A 23 40.30 11.98 4.36
N ASN A 24 40.33 12.76 5.44
CA ASN A 24 40.10 12.23 6.78
C ASN A 24 38.64 11.81 6.98
N LEU A 25 37.70 12.61 6.47
CA LEU A 25 36.28 12.29 6.51
C LEU A 25 35.99 11.00 5.73
N GLU A 26 36.51 10.86 4.51
CA GLU A 26 36.34 9.66 3.68
C GLU A 26 36.90 8.41 4.38
N ARG A 27 38.09 8.53 5.00
CA ARG A 27 38.67 7.44 5.79
C ARG A 27 37.79 7.08 7.00
N TRP A 28 37.27 8.08 7.71
CA TRP A 28 36.39 7.88 8.85
C TRP A 28 35.05 7.22 8.46
N LEU A 29 34.45 7.63 7.33
CA LEU A 29 33.23 7.05 6.80
C LEU A 29 33.43 5.59 6.36
N SER A 30 34.58 5.29 5.72
CA SER A 30 34.91 3.95 5.23
C SER A 30 35.13 2.92 6.35
N GLN A 31 35.51 3.37 7.54
CA GLN A 31 35.80 2.50 8.68
C GLN A 31 34.56 2.05 9.47
N ARG A 32 33.38 2.64 9.23
CA ARG A 32 32.18 2.35 10.02
C ARG A 32 31.47 1.09 9.50
N PRO A 33 31.46 -0.02 10.26
CA PRO A 33 30.76 -1.22 9.82
C PRO A 33 29.26 -1.04 9.97
N LEU A 34 28.49 -1.55 9.01
CA LEU A 34 27.03 -1.71 9.10
C LEU A 34 26.59 -2.68 10.22
N LEU A 35 27.51 -3.18 11.05
CA LEU A 35 27.27 -4.15 12.13
C LEU A 35 26.45 -3.57 13.29
N ASN A 36 26.53 -2.26 13.56
CA ASN A 36 25.67 -1.58 14.53
C ASN A 36 24.96 -0.36 13.89
N PRO A 37 23.80 -0.58 13.23
CA PRO A 37 23.12 0.47 12.49
C PRO A 37 22.70 1.67 13.34
N VAL A 38 22.27 1.41 14.58
CA VAL A 38 21.77 2.45 15.49
C VAL A 38 22.90 3.37 15.93
N GLU A 39 23.99 2.82 16.45
CA GLU A 39 25.13 3.62 16.90
C GLU A 39 25.77 4.42 15.75
N SER A 40 25.94 3.78 14.59
CA SER A 40 26.48 4.44 13.39
C SER A 40 25.58 5.59 12.94
N SER A 41 24.26 5.45 13.04
CA SER A 41 23.31 6.54 12.71
C SER A 41 23.48 7.75 13.64
N TYR A 42 23.65 7.54 14.95
CA TYR A 42 23.89 8.61 15.90
C TYR A 42 25.21 9.34 15.63
N GLN A 43 26.28 8.62 15.32
CA GLN A 43 27.60 9.20 15.04
C GLN A 43 27.59 10.01 13.73
N LEU A 44 26.91 9.53 12.69
CA LEU A 44 26.71 10.29 11.45
C LEU A 44 25.89 11.57 11.70
N CYS A 45 24.81 11.46 12.46
CA CYS A 45 23.97 12.61 12.82
C CYS A 45 24.76 13.65 13.64
N GLN A 46 25.56 13.22 14.61
CA GLN A 46 26.40 14.11 15.41
C GLN A 46 27.43 14.82 14.53
N SER A 47 28.08 14.11 13.60
CA SER A 47 29.09 14.68 12.71
C SER A 47 28.50 15.72 11.74
N LEU A 48 27.33 15.43 11.14
CA LEU A 48 26.60 16.39 10.32
C LEU A 48 26.13 17.60 11.14
N SER A 49 25.61 17.36 12.33
CA SER A 49 25.17 18.42 13.25
C SER A 49 26.31 19.37 13.62
N ALA A 50 27.52 18.84 13.85
CA ALA A 50 28.73 19.64 14.04
C ALA A 50 29.11 20.41 12.77
N LEU A 51 29.17 19.73 11.61
CA LEU A 51 29.49 20.34 10.31
C LEU A 51 28.55 21.50 9.97
N ASN A 52 27.26 21.34 10.27
CA ASN A 52 26.23 22.35 10.05
C ASN A 52 26.35 23.56 10.97
N ARG A 53 27.16 23.51 12.04
CA ARG A 53 27.41 24.62 12.97
C ARG A 53 28.81 25.21 12.83
N THR A 54 29.65 24.65 11.97
CA THR A 54 30.98 25.17 11.63
C THR A 54 30.88 26.12 10.44
N GLU A 55 31.59 27.25 10.49
CA GLU A 55 31.73 28.15 9.34
C GLU A 55 32.64 27.51 8.28
N LEU A 56 32.15 27.41 7.02
CA LEU A 56 32.86 26.78 5.91
C LEU A 56 32.50 27.45 4.59
N ASP A 57 33.46 27.48 3.67
CA ASP A 57 33.19 27.83 2.28
C ASP A 57 32.18 26.85 1.63
N SER A 58 31.38 27.37 0.70
CA SER A 58 30.30 26.61 0.07
C SER A 58 30.82 25.46 -0.80
N ALA A 59 31.97 25.60 -1.46
CA ALA A 59 32.55 24.53 -2.27
C ALA A 59 33.09 23.40 -1.40
N GLN A 60 33.78 23.74 -0.31
CA GLN A 60 34.26 22.76 0.67
C GLN A 60 33.08 22.03 1.33
N ARG A 61 32.03 22.75 1.73
CA ARG A 61 30.82 22.15 2.30
C ARG A 61 30.15 21.18 1.33
N LEU A 62 30.02 21.54 0.05
CA LEU A 62 29.46 20.66 -0.97
C LEU A 62 30.26 19.36 -1.10
N GLN A 63 31.60 19.48 -1.17
CA GLN A 63 32.50 18.32 -1.25
C GLN A 63 32.31 17.36 -0.07
N LEU A 64 32.24 17.89 1.16
CA LEU A 64 32.06 17.07 2.36
C LEU A 64 30.67 16.40 2.39
N LEU A 65 29.60 17.13 2.02
CA LEU A 65 28.24 16.60 2.00
C LEU A 65 28.06 15.46 0.99
N GLU A 66 28.71 15.54 -0.18
CA GLU A 66 28.64 14.47 -1.19
C GLU A 66 29.28 13.16 -0.67
N LEU A 67 30.29 13.22 0.21
CA LEU A 67 30.88 12.02 0.84
C LEU A 67 29.90 11.31 1.80
N TYR A 68 29.03 12.06 2.49
CA TYR A 68 28.07 11.47 3.44
C TYR A 68 26.94 10.69 2.76
N ARG A 69 26.67 10.91 1.47
CA ARG A 69 25.43 10.47 0.83
C ARG A 69 25.29 8.95 0.79
N VAL A 70 26.36 8.24 0.41
CA VAL A 70 26.35 6.76 0.34
C VAL A 70 26.17 6.15 1.74
N PRO A 71 26.97 6.53 2.77
CA PRO A 71 26.76 6.05 4.14
C PRO A 71 25.36 6.31 4.69
N ILE A 72 24.79 7.50 4.46
CA ILE A 72 23.42 7.80 4.91
C ILE A 72 22.40 6.91 4.21
N LYS A 73 22.52 6.69 2.90
CA LYS A 73 21.61 5.79 2.16
C LYS A 73 21.67 4.37 2.73
N GLN A 74 22.87 3.84 2.96
CA GLN A 74 23.04 2.49 3.50
C GLN A 74 22.48 2.36 4.92
N ILE A 75 22.80 3.29 5.82
CA ILE A 75 22.36 3.21 7.21
C ILE A 75 20.85 3.35 7.35
N THR A 76 20.24 4.24 6.55
CA THR A 76 18.80 4.47 6.58
C THR A 76 18.03 3.27 6.03
N GLN A 77 18.56 2.58 5.01
CA GLN A 77 18.01 1.31 4.54
C GLN A 77 18.03 0.22 5.63
N GLU A 78 19.12 0.12 6.42
CA GLU A 78 19.18 -0.84 7.52
C GLU A 78 18.24 -0.47 8.68
N LEU A 79 18.09 0.82 9.01
CA LEU A 79 17.11 1.28 10.01
C LEU A 79 15.66 1.03 9.56
N GLN A 80 15.35 1.23 8.28
CA GLN A 80 14.02 0.99 7.70
C GLN A 80 13.52 -0.44 7.92
N ARG A 81 14.41 -1.44 7.85
CA ARG A 81 14.06 -2.85 8.10
C ARG A 81 13.51 -3.10 9.51
N GLN A 82 13.76 -2.19 10.45
CA GLN A 82 13.30 -2.33 11.84
C GLN A 82 11.83 -1.91 12.00
N TYR A 83 11.36 -0.89 11.27
CA TYR A 83 10.03 -0.32 11.47
C TYR A 83 9.04 -0.52 10.30
N ILE A 84 9.50 -0.68 9.05
CA ILE A 84 8.59 -0.86 7.91
C ILE A 84 7.83 -2.19 8.01
N GLY A 85 6.50 -2.13 7.97
CA GLY A 85 5.61 -3.29 8.04
C GLY A 85 5.40 -3.83 9.46
N ARG A 86 5.87 -3.13 10.49
CA ARG A 86 5.56 -3.46 11.89
C ARG A 86 4.15 -3.00 12.25
N PRO A 87 3.46 -3.69 13.18
CA PRO A 87 2.22 -3.19 13.75
C PRO A 87 2.42 -1.81 14.37
N LEU A 88 1.34 -1.03 14.37
CA LEU A 88 1.28 0.29 14.98
C LEU A 88 0.40 0.22 16.24
N PRO A 89 0.66 1.09 17.24
CA PRO A 89 1.77 2.05 17.32
C PRO A 89 3.13 1.34 17.38
N LEU A 90 4.17 1.96 16.81
CA LEU A 90 5.52 1.38 16.83
C LEU A 90 6.03 1.28 18.27
N HIS A 91 6.56 0.13 18.66
CA HIS A 91 7.31 0.00 19.91
C HIS A 91 8.51 0.97 19.93
N GLU A 92 8.90 1.44 21.12
CA GLU A 92 9.94 2.47 21.34
C GLU A 92 11.21 2.26 20.50
N ARG A 93 11.75 1.05 20.45
CA ARG A 93 12.93 0.74 19.63
C ARG A 93 12.73 1.05 18.13
N ASN A 94 11.58 0.67 17.57
CA ASN A 94 11.25 0.87 16.16
C ASN A 94 10.96 2.35 15.88
N LYS A 95 10.31 3.03 16.84
CA LYS A 95 10.06 4.48 16.78
C LYS A 95 11.36 5.27 16.77
N LEU A 96 12.33 4.92 17.62
CA LEU A 96 13.66 5.53 17.62
C LEU A 96 14.40 5.31 16.30
N ALA A 97 14.32 4.10 15.72
CA ALA A 97 14.92 3.83 14.41
C ALA A 97 14.29 4.67 13.28
N ALA A 98 12.97 4.84 13.28
CA ALA A 98 12.27 5.72 12.34
C ALA A 98 12.68 7.19 12.51
N GLU A 99 12.74 7.67 13.76
CA GLU A 99 13.13 9.04 14.06
C GLU A 99 14.59 9.33 13.66
N GLN A 100 15.52 8.43 13.98
CA GLN A 100 16.92 8.57 13.55
C GLN A 100 17.05 8.55 12.03
N SER A 101 16.28 7.71 11.34
CA SER A 101 16.26 7.68 9.88
C SER A 101 15.79 9.02 9.30
N ARG A 102 14.83 9.70 9.93
CA ARG A 102 14.32 11.01 9.51
C ARG A 102 15.30 12.13 9.85
N GLN A 103 15.86 12.12 11.06
CA GLN A 103 16.81 13.13 11.54
C GLN A 103 18.07 13.20 10.67
N LEU A 104 18.58 12.07 10.19
CA LEU A 104 19.70 12.04 9.24
C LEU A 104 19.40 12.82 7.94
N GLN A 105 18.17 12.70 7.41
CA GLN A 105 17.74 13.43 6.22
C GLN A 105 17.65 14.93 6.51
N VAL A 106 17.11 15.31 7.67
CA VAL A 106 17.05 16.71 8.12
C VAL A 106 18.45 17.32 8.21
N GLU A 107 19.38 16.66 8.89
CA GLU A 107 20.74 17.16 9.07
C GLU A 107 21.52 17.31 7.76
N ILE A 108 21.46 16.31 6.86
CA ILE A 108 22.15 16.46 5.56
C ILE A 108 21.52 17.59 4.72
N THR A 109 20.20 17.78 4.82
CA THR A 109 19.49 18.86 4.11
C THR A 109 19.95 20.24 4.58
N TYR A 110 20.18 20.45 5.87
CA TYR A 110 20.68 21.73 6.39
C TYR A 110 21.97 22.17 5.70
N GLY A 111 22.89 21.24 5.46
CA GLY A 111 24.14 21.52 4.76
C GLY A 111 23.91 22.06 3.35
N TYR A 112 23.01 21.45 2.58
CA TYR A 112 22.68 21.92 1.22
C TYR A 112 21.93 23.25 1.24
N LYS A 113 20.95 23.43 2.15
CA LYS A 113 20.23 24.70 2.31
C LYS A 113 21.18 25.87 2.59
N ARG A 114 22.21 25.66 3.42
CA ARG A 114 23.23 26.69 3.69
C ARG A 114 23.97 27.13 2.42
N ILE A 115 24.31 26.21 1.53
CA ILE A 115 24.95 26.54 0.25
C ILE A 115 24.03 27.46 -0.57
N VAL A 116 22.73 27.16 -0.62
CA VAL A 116 21.74 27.98 -1.35
C VAL A 116 21.56 29.36 -0.71
N LEU A 117 21.50 29.44 0.63
CA LEU A 117 21.40 30.70 1.36
C LEU A 117 22.62 31.59 1.13
N ASN A 118 23.83 31.02 1.23
CA ASN A 118 25.08 31.74 0.99
C ASN A 118 25.16 32.27 -0.45
N ALA A 119 24.71 31.46 -1.43
CA ALA A 119 24.71 31.86 -2.83
C ALA A 119 23.69 32.98 -3.14
N SER A 120 22.63 33.11 -2.33
CA SER A 120 21.57 34.12 -2.47
C SER A 120 21.93 35.48 -1.88
N GLN A 121 23.00 35.58 -1.11
CA GLN A 121 23.53 36.85 -0.59
C GLN A 121 24.17 37.65 -1.76
N PRO A 122 23.98 38.98 -1.80
CA PRO A 122 24.62 39.84 -2.80
C PRO A 122 26.13 39.86 -2.57
N HIS A 123 26.88 39.07 -3.36
CA HIS A 123 28.34 39.09 -3.36
C HIS A 123 28.88 39.61 -4.70
N ASP A 124 29.87 40.48 -4.57
CA ASP A 124 30.54 41.21 -5.64
C ASP A 124 31.68 40.34 -6.23
N SER A 125 31.36 39.40 -7.12
CA SER A 125 32.39 38.59 -7.82
C SER A 125 31.86 37.96 -9.12
N GLN A 126 32.33 38.49 -10.25
CA GLN A 126 32.00 38.05 -11.62
C GLN A 126 32.81 36.83 -12.10
N SER A 127 33.74 36.32 -11.30
CA SER A 127 34.61 35.20 -11.66
C SER A 127 33.94 33.86 -11.32
N HIS A 128 33.87 32.93 -12.28
CA HIS A 128 33.35 31.55 -12.14
C HIS A 128 31.82 31.35 -12.06
N HIS A 129 31.04 32.17 -12.78
CA HIS A 129 29.57 32.05 -12.83
C HIS A 129 29.08 30.61 -13.15
N LYS A 130 29.65 29.92 -14.15
CA LYS A 130 29.19 28.59 -14.58
C LYS A 130 29.39 27.49 -13.52
N LEU A 131 30.59 27.37 -12.95
CA LEU A 131 30.90 26.40 -11.88
C LEU A 131 30.05 26.67 -10.62
N ARG A 132 29.77 27.95 -10.34
CA ARG A 132 28.85 28.36 -9.26
C ARG A 132 27.42 27.95 -9.56
N THR A 133 26.95 28.09 -10.81
CA THR A 133 25.61 27.65 -11.24
C THR A 133 25.43 26.13 -11.13
N GLU A 134 26.41 25.32 -11.54
CA GLU A 134 26.34 23.85 -11.46
C GLU A 134 26.36 23.36 -10.00
N SER A 135 27.23 23.94 -9.17
CA SER A 135 27.30 23.64 -7.73
C SER A 135 26.00 24.02 -7.01
N LEU A 136 25.43 25.17 -7.36
CA LEU A 136 24.15 25.63 -6.82
C LEU A 136 22.99 24.75 -7.27
N ALA A 137 22.94 24.36 -8.55
CA ALA A 137 21.93 23.44 -9.06
C ALA A 137 21.99 22.09 -8.35
N THR A 138 23.20 21.59 -8.11
CA THR A 138 23.43 20.39 -7.29
C THR A 138 22.87 20.58 -5.89
N ALA A 139 23.22 21.66 -5.19
CA ALA A 139 22.74 21.91 -3.83
C ALA A 139 21.20 22.02 -3.74
N ILE A 140 20.55 22.73 -4.67
CA ILE A 140 19.08 22.85 -4.71
C ILE A 140 18.44 21.48 -4.98
N GLN A 141 18.92 20.75 -5.98
CA GLN A 141 18.40 19.42 -6.32
C GLN A 141 18.51 18.48 -5.11
N ARG A 142 19.68 18.45 -4.44
CA ARG A 142 19.90 17.60 -3.26
C ARG A 142 19.01 18.01 -2.10
N ALA A 143 18.86 19.30 -1.84
CA ALA A 143 17.97 19.80 -0.79
C ALA A 143 16.52 19.36 -1.02
N ILE A 144 15.99 19.47 -2.24
CA ILE A 144 14.63 19.00 -2.57
C ILE A 144 14.52 17.48 -2.38
N ARG A 145 15.51 16.70 -2.84
CA ARG A 145 15.49 15.23 -2.66
C ARG A 145 15.49 14.84 -1.19
N TYR A 146 16.33 15.45 -0.36
CA TYR A 146 16.41 15.10 1.06
C TYR A 146 15.21 15.63 1.86
N LEU A 147 14.61 16.77 1.51
CA LEU A 147 13.31 17.18 2.06
C LEU A 147 12.20 16.20 1.66
N THR A 148 12.23 15.67 0.44
CA THR A 148 11.31 14.61 -0.01
C THR A 148 11.50 13.33 0.81
N GLU A 149 12.75 12.96 1.11
CA GLU A 149 13.03 11.83 2.01
C GLU A 149 12.49 12.07 3.43
N VAL A 150 12.56 13.30 3.97
CA VAL A 150 11.94 13.64 5.26
C VAL A 150 10.44 13.35 5.23
N ILE A 151 9.74 13.82 4.20
CA ILE A 151 8.30 13.56 3.99
C ILE A 151 8.04 12.04 3.92
N VAL A 152 8.83 11.31 3.14
CA VAL A 152 8.67 9.87 2.97
C VAL A 152 8.90 9.10 4.27
N LYS A 153 9.96 9.40 5.03
CA LYS A 153 10.21 8.71 6.31
C LYS A 153 9.09 8.99 7.32
N SER A 154 8.55 10.21 7.31
CA SER A 154 7.36 10.56 8.11
C SER A 154 6.14 9.74 7.70
N HIS A 155 5.85 9.61 6.40
CA HIS A 155 4.75 8.77 5.92
C HIS A 155 4.95 7.28 6.23
N GLN A 156 6.16 6.75 6.05
CA GLN A 156 6.50 5.34 6.35
C GLN A 156 6.35 4.98 7.84
N SER A 157 6.47 5.97 8.73
CA SER A 157 6.34 5.82 10.17
C SER A 157 5.00 6.32 10.71
N TYR A 158 4.10 6.81 9.85
CA TYR A 158 2.82 7.42 10.20
C TYR A 158 2.96 8.57 11.22
N THR A 159 3.94 9.44 10.99
CA THR A 159 4.24 10.64 11.78
C THR A 159 4.17 11.91 10.94
N PHE A 160 4.23 13.08 11.59
CA PHE A 160 4.31 14.37 10.87
C PHE A 160 5.73 14.58 10.34
N TYR A 161 5.82 15.09 9.13
CA TYR A 161 7.03 15.79 8.71
C TYR A 161 7.07 17.18 9.40
N PRO A 162 8.25 17.76 9.62
CA PRO A 162 8.38 19.08 10.24
C PRO A 162 7.58 20.15 9.49
N GLU A 163 6.94 21.08 10.22
CA GLU A 163 6.25 22.22 9.61
C GLU A 163 7.21 23.05 8.75
N GLY A 164 6.73 23.53 7.61
CA GLY A 164 7.50 24.32 6.65
C GLY A 164 8.32 23.47 5.67
N THR A 165 8.32 22.14 5.79
CA THR A 165 9.06 21.26 4.86
C THR A 165 8.63 21.48 3.41
N TRP A 166 7.33 21.60 3.14
CA TRP A 166 6.82 21.85 1.80
C TRP A 166 7.08 23.30 1.36
N GLN A 167 6.88 24.26 2.26
CA GLN A 167 7.23 25.66 1.98
C GLN A 167 8.69 25.80 1.52
N GLU A 168 9.62 25.11 2.15
CA GLU A 168 11.02 25.10 1.76
C GLU A 168 11.25 24.44 0.39
N ILE A 169 10.60 23.30 0.10
CA ILE A 169 10.64 22.67 -1.22
C ILE A 169 10.14 23.65 -2.30
N HIS A 170 9.01 24.32 -2.07
CA HIS A 170 8.46 25.31 -3.01
C HIS A 170 9.38 26.51 -3.18
N GLN A 171 9.97 27.02 -2.09
CA GLN A 171 10.90 28.14 -2.14
C GLN A 171 12.19 27.79 -2.89
N LEU A 172 12.74 26.58 -2.70
CA LEU A 172 13.89 26.07 -3.44
C LEU A 172 13.60 25.97 -4.94
N TYR A 173 12.45 25.42 -5.31
CA TYR A 173 12.03 25.33 -6.71
C TYR A 173 11.80 26.71 -7.33
N THR A 174 11.08 27.60 -6.64
CA THR A 174 10.82 28.98 -7.09
C THR A 174 12.11 29.78 -7.22
N HIS A 175 13.08 29.54 -6.34
CA HIS A 175 14.42 30.13 -6.45
C HIS A 175 15.14 29.64 -7.72
N ALA A 176 15.10 28.33 -8.00
CA ALA A 176 15.65 27.75 -9.22
C ALA A 176 14.99 28.28 -10.50
N GLU A 177 13.66 28.48 -10.50
CA GLU A 177 12.93 29.13 -11.61
C GLU A 177 13.48 30.53 -11.86
N ARG A 178 13.69 31.32 -10.80
CA ARG A 178 14.17 32.71 -10.90
C ARG A 178 15.58 32.82 -11.48
N ILE A 179 16.47 31.90 -11.12
CA ILE A 179 17.87 31.90 -11.60
C ILE A 179 18.07 31.08 -12.88
N GLY A 180 17.01 30.46 -13.42
CA GLY A 180 17.04 29.72 -14.68
C GLY A 180 17.78 28.38 -14.63
N THR A 181 17.80 27.69 -13.47
CA THR A 181 18.55 26.42 -13.29
C THR A 181 17.67 25.17 -13.19
N VAL A 182 16.35 25.31 -13.36
CA VAL A 182 15.38 24.22 -13.18
C VAL A 182 15.73 22.98 -13.99
N ASP A 183 16.17 23.16 -15.23
CA ASP A 183 16.50 22.08 -16.17
C ASP A 183 18.00 21.82 -16.27
N THR A 184 18.81 22.44 -15.40
CA THR A 184 20.23 22.13 -15.28
C THR A 184 20.39 20.69 -14.83
N HIS A 185 21.14 19.94 -15.63
CA HIS A 185 21.40 18.53 -15.45
C HIS A 185 22.48 18.33 -14.38
N VAL A 186 22.17 17.52 -13.37
CA VAL A 186 23.01 17.19 -12.22
C VAL A 186 23.18 15.68 -12.18
N ASP A 187 24.44 15.24 -12.16
CA ASP A 187 24.76 13.83 -11.97
C ASP A 187 24.43 13.38 -10.53
N ASP A 188 23.75 12.25 -10.41
CA ASP A 188 23.26 11.67 -9.17
C ASP A 188 23.50 10.14 -9.21
N PRO A 189 24.70 9.70 -8.77
CA PRO A 189 25.04 8.28 -8.75
C PRO A 189 24.11 7.43 -7.86
N LEU A 190 23.39 8.06 -6.91
CA LEU A 190 22.45 7.37 -6.04
C LEU A 190 21.08 7.11 -6.68
N ASN A 191 20.76 7.82 -7.77
CA ASN A 191 19.61 7.55 -8.61
C ASN A 191 19.97 6.50 -9.66
N GLN A 192 19.60 5.24 -9.41
CA GLN A 192 19.96 4.11 -10.27
C GLN A 192 19.20 4.09 -11.60
N THR A 193 18.08 4.81 -11.70
CA THR A 193 17.29 4.82 -12.94
C THR A 193 17.70 5.98 -13.85
N VAL A 194 17.83 7.18 -13.30
CA VAL A 194 18.17 8.39 -14.04
C VAL A 194 19.34 9.07 -13.33
N HIS A 195 20.55 8.69 -13.73
CA HIS A 195 21.78 9.27 -13.16
C HIS A 195 21.86 10.78 -13.41
N ASN A 196 21.42 11.26 -14.56
CA ASN A 196 21.46 12.68 -14.87
C ASN A 196 20.05 13.29 -14.79
N SER A 197 19.74 13.95 -13.66
CA SER A 197 18.42 14.51 -13.37
C SER A 197 18.50 16.02 -13.13
N SER A 198 17.35 16.70 -13.08
CA SER A 198 17.29 18.15 -12.87
C SER A 198 16.56 18.52 -11.57
N ILE A 199 16.64 19.79 -11.18
CA ILE A 199 15.83 20.33 -10.07
C ILE A 199 14.34 20.14 -10.37
N GLY A 200 13.92 20.38 -11.61
CA GLY A 200 12.56 20.16 -12.06
C GLY A 200 12.11 18.70 -11.93
N HIS A 201 13.00 17.75 -12.22
CA HIS A 201 12.72 16.33 -12.01
C HIS A 201 12.51 16.00 -10.52
N ALA A 202 13.41 16.45 -9.64
CA ALA A 202 13.30 16.22 -8.19
C ALA A 202 12.02 16.85 -7.61
N TYR A 203 11.65 18.05 -8.05
CA TYR A 203 10.43 18.71 -7.61
C TYR A 203 9.16 17.97 -8.06
N LYS A 204 9.11 17.54 -9.34
CA LYS A 204 8.00 16.73 -9.85
C LYS A 204 7.86 15.39 -9.10
N GLN A 205 8.98 14.74 -8.77
CA GLN A 205 8.97 13.53 -7.95
C GLN A 205 8.35 13.81 -6.56
N ALA A 206 8.78 14.87 -5.88
CA ALA A 206 8.24 15.25 -4.57
C ALA A 206 6.72 15.43 -4.62
N LEU A 207 6.24 16.18 -5.62
CA LEU A 207 4.80 16.42 -5.83
C LEU A 207 4.04 15.11 -6.04
N LEU A 208 4.55 14.22 -6.89
CA LEU A 208 3.88 12.96 -7.21
C LEU A 208 3.85 11.98 -6.04
N VAL A 209 4.86 11.99 -5.16
CA VAL A 209 4.84 11.22 -3.91
C VAL A 209 3.68 11.68 -3.03
N GLU A 210 3.52 12.98 -2.81
CA GLU A 210 2.42 13.50 -1.99
C GLU A 210 1.05 13.25 -2.64
N LEU A 211 0.95 13.45 -3.95
CA LEU A 211 -0.27 13.21 -4.72
C LEU A 211 -0.59 11.72 -4.90
N SER A 212 0.32 10.80 -4.53
CA SER A 212 0.03 9.36 -4.49
C SER A 212 -0.83 8.96 -3.28
N ASP A 213 -1.12 9.93 -2.40
CA ASP A 213 -1.90 9.77 -1.18
C ASP A 213 -1.22 8.79 -0.20
N PRO A 214 0.04 9.07 0.20
CA PRO A 214 0.96 8.10 0.83
C PRO A 214 0.47 7.59 2.17
N TYR A 215 -0.37 8.35 2.88
CA TYR A 215 -1.00 7.89 4.12
C TYR A 215 -1.83 6.61 3.94
N HIS A 216 -2.28 6.31 2.71
CA HIS A 216 -3.06 5.11 2.37
C HIS A 216 -2.23 3.94 1.88
N LEU A 217 -0.90 4.09 1.86
CA LEU A 217 0.01 3.16 1.24
C LEU A 217 0.85 2.48 2.34
N PRO A 218 1.08 1.16 2.24
CA PRO A 218 2.06 0.49 3.08
C PRO A 218 3.45 1.12 2.86
N GLY A 219 4.27 1.22 3.90
CA GLY A 219 5.60 1.86 3.80
C GLY A 219 6.51 1.28 2.70
N ARG A 220 6.41 -0.03 2.42
CA ARG A 220 7.12 -0.71 1.31
C ARG A 220 6.66 -0.24 -0.06
N MET A 221 5.37 0.09 -0.20
CA MET A 221 4.81 0.60 -1.43
C MET A 221 5.25 2.04 -1.68
N ILE A 222 5.34 2.88 -0.64
CA ILE A 222 5.87 4.24 -0.75
C ILE A 222 7.30 4.22 -1.32
N GLU A 223 8.16 3.33 -0.81
CA GLU A 223 9.53 3.15 -1.33
C GLU A 223 9.53 2.67 -2.79
N LYS A 224 8.63 1.75 -3.14
CA LYS A 224 8.46 1.28 -4.53
C LYS A 224 8.02 2.43 -5.46
N ILE A 225 7.12 3.29 -4.99
CA ILE A 225 6.64 4.46 -5.74
C ILE A 225 7.76 5.48 -5.94
N GLN A 226 8.61 5.74 -4.93
CA GLN A 226 9.77 6.63 -5.12
C GLN A 226 10.70 6.13 -6.23
N ARG A 227 11.04 4.83 -6.23
CA ARG A 227 11.88 4.22 -7.28
C ARG A 227 11.20 4.28 -8.65
N TYR A 228 9.89 4.04 -8.71
CA TYR A 228 9.11 4.25 -9.94
C TYR A 228 9.24 5.71 -10.43
N LEU A 229 9.06 6.68 -9.54
CA LEU A 229 9.11 8.10 -9.87
C LEU A 229 10.50 8.59 -10.27
N ASP A 230 11.59 8.00 -9.77
CA ASP A 230 12.94 8.30 -10.25
C ASP A 230 13.06 8.13 -11.78
N ARG A 231 12.31 7.19 -12.38
CA ARG A 231 12.28 6.98 -13.83
C ARG A 231 11.24 7.84 -14.53
N TRP A 232 10.01 7.86 -14.03
CA TRP A 232 8.86 8.36 -14.80
C TRP A 232 8.37 9.76 -14.40
N ALA A 233 8.91 10.40 -13.36
CA ALA A 233 8.49 11.75 -12.95
C ALA A 233 8.76 12.84 -13.99
N SER A 234 9.63 12.63 -14.98
CA SER A 234 9.85 13.60 -16.06
C SER A 234 8.66 13.73 -17.02
N LEU A 235 7.75 12.75 -17.04
CA LEU A 235 6.59 12.74 -17.94
C LEU A 235 5.50 13.73 -17.55
N VAL A 236 5.53 14.29 -16.34
CA VAL A 236 4.52 15.27 -15.91
C VAL A 236 4.94 16.68 -16.28
N HIS A 237 3.97 17.51 -16.61
CA HIS A 237 4.19 18.89 -17.04
C HIS A 237 3.78 19.85 -15.95
N LEU A 238 4.69 20.75 -15.57
CA LEU A 238 4.39 21.85 -14.67
C LEU A 238 4.33 23.13 -15.50
N ARG A 239 3.22 23.87 -15.40
CA ARG A 239 3.00 25.11 -16.15
C ARG A 239 2.52 26.22 -15.22
N PRO A 240 2.70 27.51 -15.58
CA PRO A 240 2.02 28.61 -14.89
C PRO A 240 0.51 28.37 -14.84
N ALA A 241 -0.14 28.87 -13.79
CA ALA A 241 -1.59 28.78 -13.70
C ALA A 241 -2.26 29.60 -14.81
N THR A 242 -3.07 28.93 -15.63
CA THR A 242 -3.91 29.55 -16.67
C THR A 242 -5.36 29.48 -16.25
N THR A 243 -6.19 30.39 -16.75
CA THR A 243 -7.66 30.36 -16.55
C THR A 243 -8.36 29.19 -17.25
N THR A 244 -7.68 28.48 -18.15
CA THR A 244 -8.23 27.29 -18.82
C THR A 244 -8.16 26.06 -17.92
N TYR A 245 -9.32 25.62 -17.44
CA TYR A 245 -9.48 24.42 -16.61
C TYR A 245 -9.50 23.14 -17.48
N ASP A 246 -8.67 22.15 -17.13
CA ASP A 246 -8.78 20.78 -17.61
C ASP A 246 -9.22 19.87 -16.45
N PRO A 247 -10.43 19.26 -16.50
CA PRO A 247 -10.94 18.44 -15.42
C PRO A 247 -10.18 17.11 -15.22
N LYS A 248 -9.23 16.75 -16.10
CA LYS A 248 -8.52 15.47 -16.05
C LYS A 248 -7.05 15.65 -15.74
N CYS A 249 -6.53 14.84 -14.83
CA CYS A 249 -5.09 14.73 -14.55
C CYS A 249 -4.43 16.08 -14.18
N GLN A 250 -5.18 17.02 -13.59
CA GLN A 250 -4.72 18.37 -13.30
C GLN A 250 -4.77 18.68 -11.80
N PHE A 251 -3.66 19.16 -11.26
CA PHE A 251 -3.50 19.53 -9.86
C PHE A 251 -3.03 20.98 -9.76
N LEU A 252 -3.54 21.68 -8.76
CA LEU A 252 -3.14 23.04 -8.42
C LEU A 252 -2.07 23.01 -7.34
N ILE A 253 -0.95 23.67 -7.61
CA ILE A 253 0.19 23.76 -6.72
C ILE A 253 0.30 25.21 -6.25
N ASP A 254 0.00 25.45 -4.98
CA ASP A 254 0.23 26.74 -4.33
C ASP A 254 1.67 26.78 -3.79
N GLN A 255 2.54 27.58 -4.42
CA GLN A 255 3.95 27.68 -4.05
C GLN A 255 4.21 28.40 -2.70
N GLN A 256 3.17 28.92 -2.03
CA GLN A 256 3.28 29.51 -0.69
C GLN A 256 2.69 28.61 0.41
N SER A 257 2.04 27.51 0.03
CA SER A 257 1.45 26.55 0.96
C SER A 257 2.50 25.61 1.56
N ASP A 258 2.23 25.08 2.76
CA ASP A 258 3.00 23.96 3.32
C ASP A 258 2.42 22.59 2.93
N ARG A 259 2.06 22.46 1.65
CA ARG A 259 1.48 21.25 1.06
C ARG A 259 1.91 21.09 -0.38
N GLY A 260 2.18 19.85 -0.80
CA GLY A 260 2.62 19.56 -2.17
C GLY A 260 1.66 20.03 -3.24
N GLY A 261 0.36 19.83 -3.07
CA GLY A 261 -0.65 20.32 -4.01
C GLY A 261 -2.02 19.75 -3.73
N GLU A 262 -3.01 20.21 -4.48
CA GLU A 262 -4.37 19.72 -4.37
C GLU A 262 -5.05 19.53 -5.73
N VAL A 263 -6.13 18.78 -5.68
CA VAL A 263 -7.07 18.61 -6.79
C VAL A 263 -7.60 19.97 -7.21
N TYR A 264 -7.37 20.35 -8.47
CA TYR A 264 -7.98 21.55 -9.01
C TYR A 264 -9.43 21.24 -9.42
N THR A 265 -10.41 21.92 -8.85
CA THR A 265 -11.84 21.73 -9.18
C THR A 265 -12.38 22.75 -10.18
N GLY A 266 -11.59 23.76 -10.55
CA GLY A 266 -12.00 24.84 -11.46
C GLY A 266 -12.98 25.86 -10.86
N GLU A 267 -13.42 25.65 -9.62
CA GLU A 267 -14.40 26.52 -8.94
C GLU A 267 -13.76 27.74 -8.26
N ALA A 268 -12.46 27.69 -7.96
CA ALA A 268 -11.73 28.78 -7.33
C ALA A 268 -11.13 29.72 -8.38
N GLU A 269 -11.45 31.01 -8.28
CA GLU A 269 -10.73 32.06 -9.01
C GLU A 269 -9.27 32.10 -8.51
N ILE A 270 -8.33 31.90 -9.43
CA ILE A 270 -6.90 31.97 -9.12
C ILE A 270 -6.50 33.44 -9.05
N GLN A 271 -6.54 33.99 -7.84
CA GLN A 271 -5.92 35.27 -7.54
C GLN A 271 -4.41 35.08 -7.49
N HIS A 272 -3.61 36.00 -8.05
CA HIS A 272 -2.14 35.88 -8.15
C HIS A 272 -1.62 34.63 -8.91
N PRO A 273 -1.87 34.50 -10.23
CA PRO A 273 -1.44 33.33 -11.03
C PRO A 273 0.05 32.98 -10.93
N GLU A 274 0.91 33.96 -10.62
CA GLU A 274 2.34 33.80 -10.40
C GLU A 274 2.70 32.88 -9.22
N GLN A 275 1.83 32.81 -8.20
CA GLN A 275 1.98 31.94 -7.02
C GLN A 275 1.65 30.48 -7.31
N TYR A 276 0.85 30.24 -8.35
CA TYR A 276 0.32 28.92 -8.63
C TYR A 276 1.01 28.25 -9.82
N ARG A 277 1.11 26.93 -9.75
CA ARG A 277 1.47 26.09 -10.90
C ARG A 277 0.39 25.05 -11.12
N LEU A 278 0.17 24.71 -12.39
CA LEU A 278 -0.68 23.60 -12.79
C LEU A 278 0.22 22.41 -13.12
N LEU A 279 0.04 21.32 -12.39
CA LEU A 279 0.69 20.05 -12.65
C LEU A 279 -0.27 19.17 -13.47
N ASN A 280 0.17 18.73 -14.65
CA ASN A 280 -0.57 17.81 -15.49
C ASN A 280 0.13 16.43 -15.54
N THR A 281 -0.63 15.37 -15.25
CA THR A 281 -0.15 13.98 -15.14
C THR A 281 -0.59 13.06 -16.28
N ILE A 282 -1.16 13.60 -17.37
CA ILE A 282 -1.82 12.79 -18.41
C ILE A 282 -0.87 11.78 -19.08
N ASP A 283 0.35 12.18 -19.43
CA ASP A 283 1.32 11.32 -20.10
C ASP A 283 1.79 10.20 -19.16
N LEU A 284 1.95 10.51 -17.87
CA LEU A 284 2.27 9.53 -16.85
C LEU A 284 1.13 8.52 -16.67
N ALA A 285 -0.12 8.99 -16.64
CA ALA A 285 -1.31 8.14 -16.53
C ALA A 285 -1.44 7.20 -17.75
N GLN A 286 -1.11 7.67 -18.95
CA GLN A 286 -1.08 6.83 -20.17
C GLN A 286 -0.05 5.70 -20.05
N VAL A 287 1.17 6.01 -19.57
CA VAL A 287 2.21 4.98 -19.37
C VAL A 287 1.77 3.94 -18.34
N ILE A 288 1.17 4.36 -17.22
CA ILE A 288 0.65 3.43 -16.21
C ILE A 288 -0.44 2.53 -16.80
N HIS A 289 -1.35 3.09 -17.60
CA HIS A 289 -2.38 2.31 -18.30
C HIS A 289 -1.78 1.27 -19.25
N GLN A 290 -0.74 1.63 -20.01
CA GLN A 290 -0.05 0.70 -20.90
C GLN A 290 0.63 -0.43 -20.11
N GLN A 291 1.29 -0.12 -19.01
CA GLN A 291 1.93 -1.11 -18.13
C GLN A 291 0.91 -2.07 -17.50
N LEU A 292 -0.23 -1.55 -17.00
CA LEU A 292 -1.32 -2.37 -16.49
C LEU A 292 -1.89 -3.30 -17.58
N SER A 293 -2.09 -2.78 -18.79
CA SER A 293 -2.59 -3.59 -19.91
C SER A 293 -1.62 -4.70 -20.30
N ALA A 294 -0.30 -4.45 -20.27
CA ALA A 294 0.71 -5.47 -20.52
C ALA A 294 0.63 -6.60 -19.47
N ILE A 295 0.55 -6.24 -18.19
CA ILE A 295 0.41 -7.20 -17.09
C ILE A 295 -0.85 -8.07 -17.26
N HIS A 296 -1.99 -7.48 -17.61
CA HIS A 296 -3.24 -8.22 -17.84
C HIS A 296 -3.17 -9.17 -19.04
N LYS A 297 -2.32 -8.88 -20.02
CA LYS A 297 -2.04 -9.78 -21.15
C LYS A 297 -0.96 -10.82 -20.85
N GLY A 298 -0.53 -10.96 -19.59
CA GLY A 298 0.52 -11.89 -19.18
C GLY A 298 1.95 -11.48 -19.57
N HIS A 299 2.15 -10.22 -20.01
CA HIS A 299 3.46 -9.69 -20.36
C HIS A 299 4.04 -8.85 -19.21
N GLN A 300 5.36 -8.87 -19.04
CA GLN A 300 6.03 -7.99 -18.07
C GLN A 300 6.36 -6.64 -18.72
N PRO A 301 6.01 -5.50 -18.10
CA PRO A 301 6.44 -4.20 -18.58
C PRO A 301 7.96 -4.04 -18.52
N ASP A 302 8.51 -3.28 -19.46
CA ASP A 302 9.94 -2.94 -19.45
C ASP A 302 10.29 -2.13 -18.19
N PRO A 303 11.20 -2.62 -17.32
CA PRO A 303 11.58 -1.95 -16.08
C PRO A 303 12.38 -0.66 -16.32
N LYS A 304 12.93 -0.43 -17.53
CA LYS A 304 13.69 0.78 -17.89
C LYS A 304 14.67 1.21 -16.79
N GLY A 305 15.64 0.36 -16.47
CA GLY A 305 16.67 0.65 -15.46
C GLY A 305 16.22 0.46 -14.00
N LEU A 306 15.00 0.00 -13.75
CA LEU A 306 14.63 -0.62 -12.48
C LEU A 306 15.06 -2.09 -12.42
N GLU A 307 14.93 -2.68 -11.23
CA GLU A 307 15.10 -4.11 -10.97
C GLU A 307 14.25 -4.97 -11.92
N LYS A 308 14.78 -6.11 -12.40
CA LYS A 308 14.11 -6.95 -13.42
C LYS A 308 12.73 -7.44 -12.96
N ASP A 309 12.60 -7.74 -11.67
CA ASP A 309 11.42 -8.25 -10.99
C ASP A 309 10.54 -7.14 -10.39
N PHE A 310 10.81 -5.87 -10.72
CA PHE A 310 10.11 -4.72 -10.14
C PHE A 310 8.59 -4.81 -10.31
N PHE A 311 8.07 -5.25 -11.46
CA PHE A 311 6.62 -5.35 -11.67
C PHE A 311 6.00 -6.67 -11.18
N VAL A 312 6.81 -7.68 -10.86
CA VAL A 312 6.34 -9.02 -10.49
C VAL A 312 5.70 -9.02 -9.10
N GLN A 313 6.38 -8.42 -8.12
CA GLN A 313 5.90 -8.39 -6.73
C GLN A 313 5.19 -7.07 -6.42
N GLY A 314 3.86 -7.10 -6.39
CA GLY A 314 3.02 -5.95 -6.00
C GLY A 314 3.04 -4.79 -7.01
N GLY A 315 3.58 -4.98 -8.21
CA GLY A 315 3.62 -3.97 -9.26
C GLY A 315 2.23 -3.60 -9.76
N GLU A 316 1.37 -4.59 -10.01
CA GLU A 316 -0.01 -4.34 -10.45
C GLU A 316 -0.82 -3.54 -9.42
N ASP A 317 -0.76 -3.90 -8.14
CA ASP A 317 -1.47 -3.19 -7.07
C ASP A 317 -1.00 -1.73 -6.96
N MET A 318 0.32 -1.51 -7.00
CA MET A 318 0.90 -0.17 -7.03
C MET A 318 0.36 0.63 -8.22
N LEU A 319 0.44 0.10 -9.45
CA LEU A 319 -0.01 0.80 -10.65
C LEU A 319 -1.52 1.10 -10.63
N ARG A 320 -2.35 0.18 -10.11
CA ARG A 320 -3.79 0.40 -9.92
C ARG A 320 -4.09 1.54 -8.94
N ARG A 321 -3.30 1.69 -7.89
CA ARG A 321 -3.44 2.82 -6.94
C ARG A 321 -3.00 4.12 -7.58
N LEU A 322 -1.85 4.12 -8.26
CA LEU A 322 -1.30 5.30 -8.91
C LEU A 322 -2.20 5.84 -10.03
N ILE A 323 -2.83 4.98 -10.83
CA ILE A 323 -3.78 5.45 -11.86
C ILE A 323 -5.03 6.07 -11.25
N ASN A 324 -5.49 5.57 -10.10
CA ASN A 324 -6.62 6.17 -9.39
C ASN A 324 -6.22 7.52 -8.76
N ALA A 325 -5.00 7.64 -8.25
CA ALA A 325 -4.49 8.87 -7.62
C ALA A 325 -4.19 9.98 -8.64
N TRP A 326 -3.56 9.63 -9.76
CA TRP A 326 -3.07 10.61 -10.75
C TRP A 326 -3.94 10.72 -12.00
N GLY A 327 -4.76 9.71 -12.31
CA GLY A 327 -5.58 9.65 -13.53
C GLY A 327 -7.03 10.09 -13.34
N ILE A 328 -7.59 9.93 -12.14
CA ILE A 328 -8.98 10.27 -11.82
C ILE A 328 -8.96 11.34 -10.76
N ASN A 329 -9.45 12.54 -11.08
CA ASN A 329 -9.50 13.63 -10.12
C ASN A 329 -10.56 13.34 -9.03
N PRO A 330 -10.20 13.01 -7.77
CA PRO A 330 -11.19 12.65 -6.78
C PRO A 330 -11.97 13.90 -6.36
N LYS A 331 -13.24 14.00 -6.76
CA LYS A 331 -14.12 15.11 -6.38
C LYS A 331 -14.38 15.07 -4.87
N ARG A 332 -13.89 16.08 -4.15
CA ARG A 332 -14.22 16.30 -2.73
C ARG A 332 -15.60 16.96 -2.66
N HIS A 333 -16.63 16.16 -2.36
CA HIS A 333 -18.02 16.63 -2.40
C HIS A 333 -18.49 17.36 -1.13
N PHE A 334 -17.73 17.36 -0.02
CA PHE A 334 -18.24 17.84 1.27
C PHE A 334 -17.18 18.57 2.10
N SER A 335 -17.57 19.71 2.69
CA SER A 335 -16.75 20.49 3.63
C SER A 335 -16.71 19.84 5.02
N ARG A 336 -15.60 20.02 5.75
CA ARG A 336 -15.45 19.52 7.13
C ARG A 336 -16.17 20.45 8.10
N LYS A 337 -16.86 19.87 9.09
CA LYS A 337 -17.30 20.58 10.29
C LYS A 337 -16.41 20.15 11.45
N LYS A 338 -15.79 21.11 12.15
CA LYS A 338 -15.26 20.84 13.49
C LYS A 338 -16.46 20.51 14.38
N VAL A 339 -16.43 19.38 15.06
CA VAL A 339 -17.48 18.96 15.99
C VAL A 339 -17.09 19.46 17.38
N ASP A 340 -18.07 19.75 18.24
CA ASP A 340 -17.85 20.17 19.62
C ASP A 340 -16.94 19.20 20.39
N ASP A 341 -16.05 19.76 21.20
CA ASP A 341 -15.14 19.03 22.08
C ASP A 341 -15.94 18.10 23.01
N GLY A 342 -15.70 16.78 22.91
CA GLY A 342 -16.18 15.80 23.87
C GLY A 342 -17.13 14.72 23.35
N LYS A 343 -17.49 14.70 22.05
CA LYS A 343 -18.30 13.60 21.50
C LYS A 343 -17.48 12.31 21.41
N GLU A 344 -17.98 11.22 21.97
CA GLU A 344 -17.34 9.89 21.88
C GLU A 344 -18.01 9.02 20.81
N MET A 345 -17.25 8.06 20.28
CA MET A 345 -17.68 7.04 19.34
C MET A 345 -17.18 5.67 19.78
N ASP A 346 -18.05 4.66 19.71
CA ASP A 346 -17.63 3.27 19.84
C ASP A 346 -16.96 2.83 18.53
N VAL A 347 -15.85 2.10 18.64
CA VAL A 347 -15.06 1.60 17.51
C VAL A 347 -14.82 0.10 17.66
N ALA A 348 -15.20 -0.69 16.64
CA ALA A 348 -14.86 -2.10 16.52
C ALA A 348 -13.92 -2.29 15.31
N ILE A 349 -12.84 -3.08 15.47
CA ILE A 349 -11.77 -3.19 14.48
C ILE A 349 -11.66 -4.63 13.96
N GLY A 350 -11.60 -4.78 12.64
CA GLY A 350 -11.46 -6.07 11.96
C GLY A 350 -12.79 -6.76 11.65
N ILE A 351 -12.82 -7.57 10.59
CA ILE A 351 -14.04 -8.17 10.03
C ILE A 351 -14.82 -8.99 11.06
N ALA A 352 -14.14 -9.83 11.85
CA ALA A 352 -14.78 -10.68 12.85
C ALA A 352 -15.45 -9.87 13.98
N ALA A 353 -14.75 -8.87 14.55
CA ALA A 353 -15.32 -8.02 15.60
C ALA A 353 -16.50 -7.19 15.07
N ILE A 354 -16.36 -6.65 13.86
CA ILE A 354 -17.45 -5.89 13.21
C ILE A 354 -18.65 -6.80 12.96
N ASN A 355 -18.45 -7.99 12.41
CA ASN A 355 -19.52 -8.97 12.17
C ASN A 355 -20.28 -9.29 13.46
N TYR A 356 -19.56 -9.52 14.57
CA TYR A 356 -20.14 -9.73 15.90
C TYR A 356 -20.92 -8.51 16.43
N CYS A 357 -20.33 -7.32 16.36
CA CYS A 357 -20.95 -6.08 16.86
C CYS A 357 -22.21 -5.70 16.07
N ILE A 358 -22.20 -5.87 14.75
CA ILE A 358 -23.36 -5.62 13.88
C ILE A 358 -24.45 -6.67 14.12
N ASN A 359 -24.07 -7.91 14.42
CA ASN A 359 -24.99 -8.98 14.79
C ASN A 359 -25.51 -8.87 16.24
N GLY A 360 -25.55 -7.66 16.80
CA GLY A 360 -26.09 -7.37 18.13
C GLY A 360 -25.29 -8.00 19.28
N GLY A 361 -23.98 -8.19 19.10
CA GLY A 361 -23.13 -8.83 20.11
C GLY A 361 -23.38 -10.33 20.22
N LYS A 362 -23.74 -10.99 19.11
CA LYS A 362 -23.95 -12.44 19.04
C LYS A 362 -23.07 -13.03 17.97
N LYS A 363 -22.61 -14.27 18.18
CA LYS A 363 -21.92 -15.03 17.14
C LYS A 363 -22.85 -15.24 15.94
N PHE A 364 -22.31 -15.08 14.73
CA PHE A 364 -23.06 -15.37 13.51
C PHE A 364 -23.35 -16.88 13.43
N VAL A 365 -24.60 -17.23 13.11
CA VAL A 365 -25.06 -18.61 13.00
C VAL A 365 -25.45 -18.88 11.56
N LEU A 366 -24.84 -19.91 10.95
CA LEU A 366 -25.13 -20.31 9.58
C LEU A 366 -26.57 -20.77 9.44
N SER A 367 -27.13 -20.62 8.23
CA SER A 367 -28.50 -21.08 7.96
C SER A 367 -28.68 -22.59 8.17
N SER A 368 -27.64 -23.41 7.96
CA SER A 368 -27.65 -24.86 8.23
C SER A 368 -27.86 -25.20 9.71
N ASP A 369 -27.25 -24.42 10.60
CA ASP A 369 -27.15 -24.77 12.01
C ASP A 369 -28.42 -24.37 12.79
N LYS A 370 -29.29 -23.57 12.16
CA LYS A 370 -30.60 -23.19 12.73
C LYS A 370 -31.65 -24.29 12.57
N SER A 371 -31.40 -25.31 11.75
CA SER A 371 -32.33 -26.41 11.48
C SER A 371 -32.33 -27.50 12.56
N GLU A 372 -31.33 -27.55 13.45
CA GLU A 372 -31.27 -28.54 14.54
C GLU A 372 -32.00 -28.01 15.78
N THR A 373 -33.32 -28.18 15.80
CA THR A 373 -34.13 -27.91 16.99
C THR A 373 -33.98 -29.07 17.98
N LYS A 374 -33.33 -28.81 19.13
CA LYS A 374 -33.33 -29.57 20.40
C LYS A 374 -33.69 -31.06 20.32
N SER A 375 -32.69 -31.92 20.26
CA SER A 375 -32.74 -33.25 20.90
C SER A 375 -31.61 -33.31 21.92
N GLU A 376 -31.97 -33.38 23.20
CA GLU A 376 -31.02 -33.69 24.28
C GLU A 376 -30.64 -35.17 24.14
N GLU A 377 -29.62 -35.46 23.34
CA GLU A 377 -28.94 -36.75 23.40
C GLU A 377 -27.48 -36.54 23.83
N ILE A 378 -27.18 -37.09 25.01
CA ILE A 378 -25.83 -37.29 25.51
C ILE A 378 -25.09 -38.16 24.49
N THR A 379 -24.28 -37.54 23.62
CA THR A 379 -23.39 -38.26 22.71
C THR A 379 -21.95 -37.89 23.00
N ILE A 380 -21.23 -38.88 23.50
CA ILE A 380 -19.78 -38.90 23.68
C ILE A 380 -19.12 -38.88 22.30
N GLY A 381 -18.29 -37.87 22.05
CA GLY A 381 -17.21 -37.89 21.06
C GLY A 381 -17.61 -37.93 19.58
N SER A 382 -17.73 -36.76 18.93
CA SER A 382 -17.27 -36.62 17.54
C SER A 382 -16.67 -35.23 17.30
N SER A 383 -15.47 -35.24 16.73
CA SER A 383 -14.58 -34.11 16.49
C SER A 383 -15.10 -33.20 15.37
N ARG A 384 -16.02 -32.27 15.69
CA ARG A 384 -16.53 -31.27 14.72
C ARG A 384 -16.65 -29.85 15.26
N GLN A 385 -15.86 -29.51 16.27
CA GLN A 385 -15.70 -28.14 16.78
C GLN A 385 -14.23 -27.73 16.71
N GLN A 386 -13.75 -27.43 15.51
CA GLN A 386 -12.47 -26.73 15.34
C GLN A 386 -12.71 -25.31 14.80
N TRP A 387 -13.80 -24.70 15.27
CA TRP A 387 -14.11 -23.29 15.09
C TRP A 387 -13.91 -22.63 16.45
N LEU A 388 -13.03 -21.63 16.50
CA LEU A 388 -12.56 -20.90 17.70
C LEU A 388 -11.29 -21.49 18.33
N SER A 389 -10.12 -21.20 17.76
CA SER A 389 -9.02 -20.70 18.60
C SER A 389 -9.09 -19.17 18.65
N PHE A 390 -10.29 -18.66 18.94
CA PHE A 390 -10.44 -17.40 19.65
C PHE A 390 -10.32 -17.79 21.11
N ASP A 391 -9.52 -17.05 21.85
CA ASP A 391 -9.51 -17.15 23.31
C ASP A 391 -10.95 -16.90 23.80
N GLU A 392 -11.63 -17.92 24.35
CA GLU A 392 -12.97 -17.79 24.93
C GLU A 392 -13.01 -16.71 26.03
N SER A 393 -11.85 -16.31 26.57
CA SER A 393 -11.74 -15.22 27.53
C SER A 393 -11.72 -13.81 26.92
N ALA A 394 -11.56 -13.67 25.60
CA ALA A 394 -11.51 -12.39 24.89
C ALA A 394 -12.75 -12.19 24.01
N GLN A 395 -13.87 -11.76 24.61
CA GLN A 395 -15.03 -11.31 23.84
C GLN A 395 -14.62 -10.17 22.88
N PRO A 396 -15.06 -10.16 21.61
CA PRO A 396 -14.77 -9.05 20.69
C PRO A 396 -15.34 -7.75 21.27
N SER A 397 -14.46 -6.90 21.79
CA SER A 397 -14.82 -5.64 22.40
C SER A 397 -14.73 -4.53 21.35
N TYR A 398 -15.67 -3.59 21.45
CA TYR A 398 -15.49 -2.26 20.89
C TYR A 398 -14.91 -1.37 21.98
N THR A 399 -14.23 -0.30 21.59
CA THR A 399 -13.70 0.69 22.55
C THR A 399 -14.15 2.11 22.21
N GLY A 400 -14.17 2.97 23.23
CA GLY A 400 -14.54 4.37 23.09
C GLY A 400 -13.37 5.22 22.57
N TRP A 401 -13.66 6.08 21.60
CA TRP A 401 -12.74 7.03 20.99
C TRP A 401 -13.37 8.43 20.95
N LYS A 402 -12.56 9.47 21.10
CA LYS A 402 -13.02 10.86 21.00
C LYS A 402 -13.09 11.29 19.55
N LEU A 403 -14.19 11.90 19.13
CA LEU A 403 -14.36 12.49 17.82
C LEU A 403 -13.61 13.83 17.76
N HIS A 404 -12.70 13.97 16.79
CA HIS A 404 -11.91 15.18 16.57
C HIS A 404 -12.50 16.03 15.42
N ASP A 405 -12.78 15.42 14.27
CA ASP A 405 -13.47 16.09 13.17
C ASP A 405 -14.36 15.13 12.37
N GLU A 406 -15.37 15.68 11.69
CA GLU A 406 -16.30 14.91 10.87
C GLU A 406 -16.63 15.63 9.55
N SER A 407 -16.77 14.83 8.50
CA SER A 407 -17.34 15.21 7.22
C SER A 407 -18.29 14.12 6.73
N ALA A 408 -19.06 14.39 5.68
CA ALA A 408 -19.95 13.38 5.11
C ALA A 408 -19.19 12.14 4.57
N SER A 409 -17.90 12.26 4.24
CA SER A 409 -17.07 11.16 3.71
C SER A 409 -16.06 10.58 4.69
N GLY A 410 -15.85 11.19 5.86
CA GLY A 410 -14.77 10.78 6.76
C GLY A 410 -14.89 11.29 8.19
N ILE A 411 -14.18 10.62 9.09
CA ILE A 411 -14.20 10.83 10.54
C ILE A 411 -12.75 10.82 11.03
N ALA A 412 -12.36 11.77 11.86
CA ALA A 412 -11.12 11.73 12.63
C ALA A 412 -11.42 11.42 14.09
N LEU A 413 -10.79 10.38 14.63
CA LEU A 413 -10.94 9.93 16.01
C LEU A 413 -9.60 10.00 16.75
N ALA A 414 -9.64 10.24 18.06
CA ALA A 414 -8.47 10.27 18.93
C ALA A 414 -8.70 9.40 20.16
N LYS A 415 -7.70 8.62 20.56
CA LYS A 415 -7.70 7.83 21.79
C LYS A 415 -6.38 8.04 22.53
N HIS A 416 -6.50 8.19 23.84
CA HIS A 416 -5.37 8.21 24.76
C HIS A 416 -5.30 6.82 25.42
N ASP A 417 -4.10 6.39 25.80
CA ASP A 417 -3.79 5.09 26.41
C ASP A 417 -4.13 3.86 25.54
N VAL A 418 -3.53 3.81 24.34
CA VAL A 418 -3.78 2.76 23.32
C VAL A 418 -2.97 1.47 23.57
N ALA A 419 -2.49 1.22 24.80
CA ALA A 419 -1.50 0.16 25.08
C ALA A 419 -1.90 -1.28 24.68
N SER A 420 -3.19 -1.54 24.40
CA SER A 420 -3.72 -2.86 24.01
C SER A 420 -4.35 -2.93 22.60
N GLU A 421 -4.53 -1.81 21.88
CA GLU A 421 -5.19 -1.84 20.57
C GLU A 421 -4.17 -2.01 19.44
N HIS A 422 -4.33 -3.05 18.64
CA HIS A 422 -3.52 -3.26 17.44
C HIS A 422 -4.24 -2.68 16.24
N VAL A 423 -3.96 -1.41 15.93
CA VAL A 423 -4.60 -0.68 14.83
C VAL A 423 -3.60 -0.40 13.72
N ARG A 424 -4.01 -0.55 12.46
CA ARG A 424 -3.19 -0.28 11.28
C ARG A 424 -3.96 0.53 10.25
N VAL A 425 -3.25 1.32 9.46
CA VAL A 425 -3.82 1.90 8.25
C VAL A 425 -4.29 0.77 7.33
N GLY A 426 -5.48 0.95 6.74
CA GLY A 426 -6.14 -0.05 5.93
C GLY A 426 -7.02 -1.02 6.71
N ASP A 427 -7.04 -0.96 8.05
CA ASP A 427 -7.98 -1.73 8.86
C ASP A 427 -9.42 -1.32 8.60
N LEU A 428 -10.27 -2.34 8.48
CA LEU A 428 -11.70 -2.15 8.47
C LEU A 428 -12.18 -1.87 9.88
N VAL A 429 -13.03 -0.87 10.03
CA VAL A 429 -13.56 -0.43 11.31
C VAL A 429 -15.06 -0.17 11.21
N ALA A 430 -15.78 -0.49 12.27
CA ALA A 430 -17.16 -0.05 12.44
C ALA A 430 -17.23 1.00 13.54
N THR A 431 -18.04 2.04 13.33
CA THR A 431 -18.26 3.09 14.32
C THR A 431 -19.72 3.37 14.55
N ARG A 432 -20.06 3.69 15.80
CA ARG A 432 -21.38 4.21 16.16
C ARG A 432 -21.24 5.32 17.20
N THR A 433 -22.21 6.21 17.27
CA THR A 433 -22.37 7.07 18.44
C THR A 433 -22.94 6.22 19.59
N PRO A 434 -22.42 6.31 20.83
CA PRO A 434 -22.96 5.59 21.96
C PRO A 434 -24.45 5.90 22.17
N GLY A 435 -25.27 4.86 22.37
CA GLY A 435 -26.73 4.94 22.49
C GLY A 435 -27.41 3.74 21.81
N GLU A 436 -28.58 3.33 22.31
CA GLU A 436 -29.24 2.06 21.89
C GLU A 436 -29.66 2.02 20.42
N ASP A 437 -29.92 3.17 19.78
CA ASP A 437 -30.52 3.24 18.42
C ASP A 437 -29.53 3.61 17.30
N SER A 438 -28.23 3.74 17.58
CA SER A 438 -27.27 4.15 16.55
C SER A 438 -26.70 2.95 15.78
N PRO A 439 -26.92 2.84 14.45
CA PRO A 439 -26.37 1.74 13.67
C PRO A 439 -24.85 1.87 13.52
N TRP A 440 -24.18 0.73 13.38
CA TRP A 440 -22.76 0.66 13.06
C TRP A 440 -22.51 1.06 11.61
N GLY A 441 -21.83 2.18 11.41
CA GLY A 441 -21.30 2.58 10.11
C GLY A 441 -19.97 1.90 9.82
N ILE A 442 -19.76 1.47 8.57
CA ILE A 442 -18.51 0.86 8.13
C ILE A 442 -17.58 1.93 7.57
N ALA A 443 -16.32 1.89 7.99
CA ALA A 443 -15.26 2.74 7.51
C ALA A 443 -13.95 1.95 7.39
N VAL A 444 -12.94 2.60 6.83
CA VAL A 444 -11.58 2.09 6.75
C VAL A 444 -10.63 3.16 7.24
N ILE A 445 -9.63 2.75 8.01
CA ILE A 445 -8.58 3.65 8.49
C ILE A 445 -7.71 4.07 7.31
N ARG A 446 -7.61 5.38 7.14
CA ARG A 446 -6.99 6.06 6.01
C ARG A 446 -5.65 6.68 6.36
N TRP A 447 -5.53 7.18 7.58
CA TRP A 447 -4.27 7.64 8.14
C TRP A 447 -4.30 7.40 9.64
N MET A 448 -3.11 7.29 10.21
CA MET A 448 -2.93 7.27 11.66
C MET A 448 -1.81 8.21 12.02
N LYS A 449 -1.85 8.68 13.26
CA LYS A 449 -0.94 9.65 13.83
C LYS A 449 -0.76 9.30 15.29
N SER A 450 0.49 9.16 15.72
CA SER A 450 0.79 9.09 17.14
C SER A 450 1.54 10.36 17.56
N THR A 451 0.91 11.19 18.39
CA THR A 451 1.53 12.39 18.95
C THR A 451 2.42 12.04 20.15
N ARG A 452 2.00 11.06 20.95
CA ARG A 452 2.72 10.48 22.08
C ARG A 452 2.57 8.96 22.05
N PRO A 453 3.46 8.17 22.69
CA PRO A 453 3.40 6.70 22.64
C PRO A 453 2.03 6.10 23.00
N VAL A 454 1.27 6.80 23.85
CA VAL A 454 -0.05 6.40 24.31
C VAL A 454 -1.21 7.10 23.57
N ASP A 455 -0.93 8.12 22.75
CA ASP A 455 -1.95 8.89 22.04
C ASP A 455 -1.96 8.47 20.56
N LEU A 456 -3.16 8.13 20.06
CA LEU A 456 -3.38 7.76 18.67
C LEU A 456 -4.55 8.56 18.10
N GLU A 457 -4.29 9.31 17.05
CA GLU A 457 -5.29 9.91 16.18
C GLU A 457 -5.39 9.05 14.91
N ILE A 458 -6.61 8.76 14.47
CA ILE A 458 -6.87 8.04 13.23
C ILE A 458 -7.84 8.85 12.38
N GLY A 459 -7.61 8.90 11.08
CA GLY A 459 -8.60 9.36 10.14
C GLY A 459 -9.13 8.22 9.32
N MET A 460 -10.42 8.25 9.06
CA MET A 460 -11.13 7.14 8.45
C MET A 460 -12.02 7.65 7.34
N LYS A 461 -12.20 6.84 6.29
CA LYS A 461 -13.17 7.09 5.23
C LYS A 461 -14.37 6.19 5.42
N ARG A 462 -15.57 6.77 5.42
CA ARG A 462 -16.84 6.04 5.46
C ARG A 462 -16.99 5.22 4.17
N LEU A 463 -17.27 3.93 4.31
CA LEU A 463 -17.54 2.99 3.21
C LEU A 463 -19.03 2.75 3.02
N ALA A 464 -19.78 2.62 4.11
CA ALA A 464 -21.23 2.44 4.10
C ALA A 464 -21.84 2.88 5.45
N PRO A 465 -23.09 3.37 5.47
CA PRO A 465 -23.74 3.79 6.71
C PRO A 465 -24.15 2.61 7.60
N THR A 466 -24.29 1.41 7.04
CA THR A 466 -24.62 0.15 7.70
C THR A 466 -23.94 -1.00 6.95
N ALA A 467 -23.95 -2.20 7.54
CA ALA A 467 -23.66 -3.45 6.84
C ALA A 467 -24.47 -4.58 7.47
N ASP A 468 -24.64 -5.68 6.72
CA ASP A 468 -25.22 -6.91 7.23
C ASP A 468 -24.11 -7.94 7.50
N PRO A 469 -24.18 -8.69 8.61
CA PRO A 469 -23.24 -9.76 8.88
C PRO A 469 -23.55 -10.94 7.95
N VAL A 470 -22.54 -11.46 7.26
CA VAL A 470 -22.66 -12.63 6.39
C VAL A 470 -21.47 -13.55 6.60
N ALA A 471 -21.55 -14.77 6.08
CA ALA A 471 -20.41 -15.68 6.00
C ALA A 471 -20.20 -16.12 4.56
N ILE A 472 -18.95 -16.34 4.16
CA ILE A 472 -18.61 -16.75 2.80
C ILE A 472 -17.73 -17.99 2.77
N LYS A 473 -17.84 -18.76 1.70
CA LYS A 473 -17.01 -19.94 1.45
C LYS A 473 -16.65 -20.01 -0.01
N ALA A 474 -15.42 -20.39 -0.33
CA ALA A 474 -15.03 -20.62 -1.73
C ALA A 474 -15.80 -21.82 -2.29
N PHE A 475 -16.46 -21.66 -3.43
CA PHE A 475 -17.13 -22.75 -4.09
C PHE A 475 -16.14 -23.50 -4.99
N LYS A 476 -16.03 -24.82 -4.84
CA LYS A 476 -15.37 -25.72 -5.79
C LYS A 476 -16.44 -26.58 -6.43
N ALA A 477 -16.63 -26.46 -7.75
CA ALA A 477 -17.43 -27.43 -8.48
C ALA A 477 -16.70 -28.78 -8.52
N LYS A 478 -17.46 -29.89 -8.46
CA LYS A 478 -16.91 -31.22 -8.71
C LYS A 478 -16.38 -31.25 -10.16
N PRO A 479 -15.19 -31.81 -10.45
CA PRO A 479 -14.85 -32.13 -11.83
C PRO A 479 -15.91 -33.12 -12.34
N GLU A 480 -16.55 -32.83 -13.46
CA GLU A 480 -17.34 -33.85 -14.16
C GLU A 480 -16.39 -34.99 -14.51
N GLU A 481 -16.65 -36.19 -13.99
CA GLU A 481 -16.08 -37.41 -14.56
C GLU A 481 -16.58 -37.50 -16.01
N PRO A 482 -15.69 -37.71 -16.99
CA PRO A 482 -16.12 -37.87 -18.36
C PRO A 482 -17.04 -39.08 -18.41
N GLN A 483 -18.32 -38.86 -18.71
CA GLN A 483 -19.28 -39.92 -18.99
C GLN A 483 -18.69 -40.76 -20.14
N ALA A 484 -18.39 -42.02 -19.84
CA ALA A 484 -18.01 -42.99 -20.86
C ALA A 484 -19.14 -43.03 -21.91
N PRO A 485 -18.81 -43.02 -23.22
CA PRO A 485 -19.83 -43.04 -24.24
C PRO A 485 -20.61 -44.36 -24.12
N GLU A 486 -21.93 -44.24 -23.98
CA GLU A 486 -22.84 -45.37 -24.09
C GLU A 486 -22.62 -46.04 -25.45
N ALA A 487 -22.29 -47.32 -25.43
CA ALA A 487 -22.11 -48.12 -26.64
C ALA A 487 -23.46 -48.27 -27.35
N GLU A 488 -23.67 -47.48 -28.40
CA GLU A 488 -24.72 -47.74 -29.37
C GLU A 488 -24.46 -49.10 -30.04
N THR A 489 -25.42 -50.00 -29.83
CA THR A 489 -25.54 -51.26 -30.53
C THR A 489 -26.09 -50.98 -31.93
N GLY A 490 -25.26 -51.13 -32.95
CA GLY A 490 -25.66 -50.94 -34.34
C GLY A 490 -24.77 -51.73 -35.29
N ALA A 491 -25.29 -52.84 -35.77
CA ALA A 491 -24.67 -53.71 -36.75
C ALA A 491 -24.36 -52.97 -38.06
N ASP A 492 -23.18 -53.21 -38.65
CA ASP A 492 -23.14 -53.47 -40.09
C ASP A 492 -21.86 -54.19 -40.57
N GLN A 493 -22.01 -54.75 -41.76
CA GLN A 493 -21.37 -55.92 -42.33
C GLN A 493 -19.93 -55.73 -42.86
N ALA A 494 -19.25 -56.88 -42.95
CA ALA A 494 -17.95 -57.08 -43.57
C ALA A 494 -17.91 -56.75 -45.06
N SER A 495 -16.76 -56.24 -45.52
CA SER A 495 -16.15 -56.44 -46.86
C SER A 495 -14.70 -55.92 -46.78
N THR A 496 -13.73 -56.77 -46.47
CA THR A 496 -12.73 -57.34 -47.42
C THR A 496 -12.20 -56.34 -48.44
N GLU A 497 -10.95 -55.89 -48.28
CA GLU A 497 -9.95 -55.88 -49.35
C GLU A 497 -8.54 -55.63 -48.79
N THR A 498 -7.58 -56.25 -49.46
CA THR A 498 -6.21 -56.51 -49.04
C THR A 498 -5.26 -55.77 -49.98
N HIS A 499 -4.27 -55.03 -49.47
CA HIS A 499 -2.98 -54.74 -50.12
C HIS A 499 -2.05 -54.12 -49.06
N ALA A 500 -1.06 -54.83 -48.54
CA ALA A 500 0.24 -55.20 -49.13
C ALA A 500 1.32 -54.10 -49.05
N ALA A 501 2.32 -54.39 -48.19
CA ALA A 501 3.77 -54.17 -48.32
C ALA A 501 4.37 -52.75 -48.28
N SER A 502 5.18 -52.49 -47.24
CA SER A 502 6.64 -52.17 -47.28
C SER A 502 7.09 -51.86 -45.83
N GLU A 503 7.93 -52.68 -45.15
CA GLU A 503 9.42 -52.71 -45.21
C GLU A 503 10.02 -51.29 -45.16
N GLU A 504 10.95 -50.88 -44.28
CA GLU A 504 11.85 -51.49 -43.27
C GLU A 504 12.61 -50.27 -42.60
N PRO A 505 13.71 -50.37 -41.82
CA PRO A 505 13.73 -50.50 -40.35
C PRO A 505 14.78 -49.62 -39.59
N ARG A 506 15.04 -49.98 -38.30
CA ARG A 506 16.28 -49.77 -37.47
C ARG A 506 16.46 -48.37 -36.84
N ASP A 507 17.02 -48.19 -35.63
CA ASP A 507 17.78 -48.99 -34.64
C ASP A 507 17.40 -48.42 -33.25
N GLU A 508 17.09 -49.19 -32.21
CA GLU A 508 18.00 -49.91 -31.27
C GLU A 508 19.15 -49.08 -30.66
N THR A 509 19.08 -48.87 -29.34
CA THR A 509 20.10 -49.21 -28.31
C THR A 509 19.68 -48.56 -26.97
N ASN A 510 19.13 -49.28 -25.98
CA ASN A 510 19.73 -50.19 -24.98
C ASN A 510 20.66 -49.56 -23.92
N GLY A 511 20.39 -49.94 -22.66
CA GLY A 511 21.17 -49.72 -21.44
C GLY A 511 20.24 -49.34 -20.28
N VAL A 512 19.46 -50.25 -19.69
CA VAL A 512 19.82 -51.27 -18.66
C VAL A 512 20.58 -50.69 -17.47
N GLU A 513 19.91 -50.65 -16.32
CA GLU A 513 20.50 -51.06 -15.03
C GLU A 513 19.40 -51.53 -14.06
N ASP A 514 19.74 -52.62 -13.37
CA ASP A 514 19.00 -53.54 -12.50
C ASP A 514 18.39 -52.86 -11.24
N ALA A 515 17.18 -53.18 -10.76
CA ALA A 515 16.68 -54.41 -10.11
C ALA A 515 17.31 -54.74 -8.74
N GLU A 516 16.53 -54.52 -7.67
CA GLU A 516 16.52 -55.27 -6.38
C GLU A 516 15.26 -54.80 -5.61
N GLN A 517 14.11 -55.46 -5.72
CA GLN A 517 13.60 -56.56 -4.89
C GLN A 517 13.80 -56.39 -3.37
N ASN A 518 12.70 -56.19 -2.65
CA ASN A 518 12.42 -57.04 -1.49
C ASN A 518 10.89 -57.16 -1.25
N GLU A 519 10.42 -58.39 -1.39
CA GLU A 519 9.13 -58.93 -0.91
C GLU A 519 9.14 -58.95 0.63
N GLU A 520 8.03 -58.79 1.34
CA GLU A 520 7.09 -59.82 1.83
C GLU A 520 6.36 -59.09 3.01
N LYS A 521 5.10 -59.29 3.37
CA LYS A 521 4.35 -60.53 3.48
C LYS A 521 2.85 -60.23 3.68
N GLU A 522 2.06 -61.15 3.15
CA GLU A 522 0.61 -61.29 3.26
C GLU A 522 0.09 -61.50 4.69
N SER A 523 -1.19 -61.18 4.90
CA SER A 523 -2.11 -62.14 5.52
C SER A 523 -3.56 -61.86 5.11
N GLN A 524 -4.12 -62.82 4.36
CA GLN A 524 -5.53 -62.95 3.98
C GLN A 524 -6.38 -63.57 5.11
N ALA A 525 -7.68 -63.25 5.11
CA ALA A 525 -8.80 -64.21 5.26
C ALA A 525 -10.12 -63.46 4.95
N LYS A 526 -10.78 -63.66 3.78
CA LYS A 526 -11.93 -64.57 3.51
C LYS A 526 -12.97 -64.62 4.64
N GLY A 527 -14.28 -64.41 4.45
CA GLY A 527 -15.16 -64.22 3.29
C GLY A 527 -16.60 -64.58 3.72
N THR A 528 -17.64 -64.14 3.01
CA THR A 528 -18.86 -64.88 2.60
C THR A 528 -20.00 -63.95 2.14
N ASP A 529 -20.64 -64.38 1.04
CA ASP A 529 -21.79 -63.80 0.34
C ASP A 529 -23.11 -63.80 1.13
N ALA A 530 -24.03 -62.87 0.84
CA ALA A 530 -25.31 -63.15 0.16
C ALA A 530 -26.33 -61.98 0.21
N ALA A 531 -26.95 -61.76 -0.97
CA ALA A 531 -28.35 -61.38 -1.23
C ALA A 531 -28.88 -59.95 -0.97
N ASP A 532 -29.19 -59.28 -2.09
CA ASP A 532 -30.35 -58.44 -2.45
C ASP A 532 -31.41 -58.12 -1.38
N ASP A 533 -31.70 -56.83 -1.20
CA ASP A 533 -33.08 -56.32 -1.31
C ASP A 533 -33.05 -54.81 -1.65
N GLU A 534 -33.72 -54.46 -2.76
CA GLU A 534 -33.94 -53.10 -3.22
C GLU A 534 -35.03 -52.44 -2.37
N THR A 535 -34.75 -51.28 -1.77
CA THR A 535 -35.79 -50.30 -1.47
C THR A 535 -35.29 -48.90 -1.78
N ILE A 536 -35.78 -48.38 -2.90
CA ILE A 536 -35.59 -47.01 -3.37
C ILE A 536 -36.35 -46.07 -2.42
N THR A 537 -35.62 -45.28 -1.63
CA THR A 537 -36.12 -44.03 -1.04
C THR A 537 -35.37 -42.85 -1.65
N VAL A 538 -36.07 -42.12 -2.52
CA VAL A 538 -35.61 -40.86 -3.09
C VAL A 538 -35.44 -39.85 -1.95
N SER A 539 -34.20 -39.57 -1.58
CA SER A 539 -33.83 -38.41 -0.75
C SER A 539 -33.10 -37.40 -1.64
N SER A 540 -33.67 -36.21 -1.77
CA SER A 540 -33.04 -35.07 -2.44
C SER A 540 -31.90 -34.57 -1.55
N SER A 541 -30.70 -35.12 -1.70
CA SER A 541 -29.50 -34.61 -1.06
C SER A 541 -28.71 -33.74 -2.05
N VAL A 542 -28.54 -32.48 -1.66
CA VAL A 542 -27.57 -31.57 -2.29
C VAL A 542 -26.17 -32.22 -2.21
N PRO A 543 -25.35 -32.25 -3.27
CA PRO A 543 -24.08 -32.97 -3.26
C PRO A 543 -23.12 -32.40 -2.20
N GLU A 544 -22.42 -33.30 -1.51
CA GLU A 544 -21.48 -32.98 -0.42
C GLU A 544 -20.41 -31.94 -0.81
N GLU A 545 -20.35 -30.88 0.00
CA GLU A 545 -19.49 -29.72 -0.17
C GLU A 545 -18.03 -29.97 0.28
N GLN A 546 -17.11 -30.24 -0.65
CA GLN A 546 -15.67 -30.21 -0.34
C GLN A 546 -15.09 -28.78 -0.53
N GLY A 547 -15.08 -28.02 0.56
CA GLY A 547 -14.42 -26.73 0.67
C GLY A 547 -14.24 -26.36 2.14
N GLY A 548 -13.20 -25.58 2.46
CA GLY A 548 -12.90 -25.15 3.83
C GLY A 548 -14.03 -24.39 4.52
N ASP A 549 -13.84 -24.08 5.80
CA ASP A 549 -14.83 -23.43 6.66
C ASP A 549 -15.36 -22.08 6.13
N PHE A 550 -16.62 -21.73 6.44
CA PHE A 550 -17.14 -20.40 6.13
C PHE A 550 -16.39 -19.34 6.95
N LEU A 551 -15.99 -18.25 6.29
CA LEU A 551 -15.31 -17.11 6.91
C LEU A 551 -16.29 -15.95 7.10
N PRO A 552 -16.19 -15.16 8.19
CA PRO A 552 -17.03 -14.00 8.36
C PRO A 552 -16.72 -12.96 7.29
N ALA A 553 -17.77 -12.29 6.82
CA ALA A 553 -17.72 -11.23 5.85
C ALA A 553 -18.82 -10.19 6.16
N LEU A 554 -18.79 -9.08 5.43
CA LEU A 554 -19.78 -8.02 5.58
C LEU A 554 -20.39 -7.68 4.24
N LEU A 555 -21.72 -7.62 4.20
CA LEU A 555 -22.46 -7.17 3.02
C LEU A 555 -22.77 -5.68 3.18
N LEU A 556 -22.15 -4.87 2.32
CA LEU A 556 -22.33 -3.42 2.33
C LEU A 556 -23.45 -3.05 1.34
N PRO A 557 -24.49 -2.31 1.78
CA PRO A 557 -25.64 -2.00 0.95
C PRO A 557 -25.30 -1.02 -0.18
N ARG A 558 -26.19 -0.95 -1.17
CA ARG A 558 -26.14 0.07 -2.23
C ARG A 558 -26.38 1.45 -1.63
N VAL A 559 -25.47 2.40 -1.87
CA VAL A 559 -25.62 3.80 -1.47
C VAL A 559 -25.95 4.64 -2.71
N LYS A 560 -27.25 4.84 -2.98
CA LYS A 560 -27.75 5.51 -4.20
C LYS A 560 -27.16 6.92 -4.39
N VAL A 561 -27.07 7.70 -3.32
CA VAL A 561 -26.57 9.09 -3.34
C VAL A 561 -25.11 9.18 -3.80
N LEU A 562 -24.30 8.15 -3.51
CA LEU A 562 -22.88 8.08 -3.88
C LEU A 562 -22.63 7.27 -5.15
N ASN A 563 -23.70 6.86 -5.86
CA ASN A 563 -23.64 5.91 -6.97
C ASN A 563 -22.80 4.65 -6.66
N GLN A 564 -22.86 4.18 -5.41
CA GLN A 564 -22.08 3.04 -4.94
C GLN A 564 -22.96 1.79 -4.95
N PRO A 565 -22.63 0.74 -5.73
CA PRO A 565 -23.38 -0.51 -5.74
C PRO A 565 -23.19 -1.30 -4.45
N GLN A 566 -23.98 -2.35 -4.27
CA GLN A 566 -23.78 -3.32 -3.20
C GLN A 566 -22.42 -4.01 -3.37
N THR A 567 -21.71 -4.23 -2.27
CA THR A 567 -20.38 -4.83 -2.28
C THR A 567 -20.21 -5.78 -1.12
N LEU A 568 -19.30 -6.73 -1.28
CA LEU A 568 -18.92 -7.70 -0.26
C LEU A 568 -17.52 -7.36 0.26
N VAL A 569 -17.35 -7.38 1.58
CA VAL A 569 -16.05 -7.19 2.25
C VAL A 569 -15.62 -8.48 2.90
N THR A 570 -14.40 -8.92 2.58
CA THR A 570 -13.85 -10.22 2.99
C THR A 570 -12.39 -10.08 3.41
N TYR A 571 -11.86 -11.11 4.09
CA TYR A 571 -10.41 -11.25 4.21
C TYR A 571 -9.76 -11.39 2.83
N ARG A 572 -8.47 -11.08 2.76
CA ARG A 572 -7.67 -11.18 1.54
C ARG A 572 -7.70 -12.58 0.94
N GLY A 573 -7.82 -12.64 -0.39
CA GLY A 573 -7.70 -13.89 -1.16
C GLY A 573 -9.01 -14.60 -1.47
N ALA A 574 -10.17 -14.03 -1.09
CA ALA A 574 -11.48 -14.44 -1.57
C ALA A 574 -11.73 -13.97 -3.01
N PHE A 575 -11.38 -12.74 -3.37
CA PHE A 575 -11.58 -12.18 -4.70
C PHE A 575 -10.61 -12.77 -5.73
N LYS A 576 -11.18 -13.33 -6.78
CA LYS A 576 -10.57 -13.44 -8.11
C LYS A 576 -11.68 -13.12 -9.12
N PRO A 577 -11.36 -12.52 -10.29
CA PRO A 577 -12.35 -12.35 -11.35
C PRO A 577 -13.05 -13.68 -11.64
N ASP A 578 -14.38 -13.63 -11.75
CA ASP A 578 -15.26 -14.75 -12.08
C ASP A 578 -15.20 -15.94 -11.10
N ARG A 579 -14.72 -15.71 -9.88
CA ARG A 579 -14.73 -16.74 -8.84
C ARG A 579 -16.13 -16.91 -8.27
N LEU A 580 -16.59 -18.16 -8.22
CA LEU A 580 -17.79 -18.56 -7.50
C LEU A 580 -17.52 -18.67 -5.99
N LEU A 581 -18.40 -18.04 -5.20
CA LEU A 581 -18.42 -18.10 -3.74
C LEU A 581 -19.83 -18.47 -3.27
N LEU A 582 -19.90 -19.16 -2.14
CA LEU A 582 -21.14 -19.29 -1.37
C LEU A 582 -21.21 -18.14 -0.37
N LEU A 583 -22.37 -17.49 -0.29
CA LEU A 583 -22.68 -16.46 0.70
C LEU A 583 -23.88 -16.93 1.54
N ASP A 584 -23.72 -16.98 2.85
CA ASP A 584 -24.78 -17.30 3.82
C ASP A 584 -25.09 -16.02 4.61
N ASN A 585 -26.36 -15.59 4.61
CA ASN A 585 -26.82 -14.42 5.37
C ASN A 585 -27.47 -14.78 6.72
N GLY A 586 -27.35 -16.04 7.14
CA GLY A 586 -27.94 -16.60 8.34
C GLY A 586 -29.38 -17.06 8.16
N GLN A 587 -29.98 -16.86 6.99
CA GLN A 587 -31.33 -17.35 6.64
C GLN A 587 -31.30 -18.24 5.40
N THR A 588 -30.50 -17.87 4.41
CA THR A 588 -30.42 -18.53 3.10
C THR A 588 -29.01 -18.46 2.56
N ARG A 589 -28.64 -19.47 1.77
CA ARG A 589 -27.38 -19.52 1.05
C ARG A 589 -27.59 -19.13 -0.41
N TYR A 590 -26.64 -18.36 -0.94
CA TYR A 590 -26.60 -17.89 -2.31
C TYR A 590 -25.28 -18.29 -2.95
N LYS A 591 -25.32 -18.71 -4.22
CA LYS A 591 -24.12 -18.76 -5.06
C LYS A 591 -23.92 -17.38 -5.68
N ILE A 592 -22.74 -16.81 -5.53
CA ILE A 592 -22.38 -15.50 -6.07
C ILE A 592 -21.13 -15.60 -6.94
N LEU A 593 -21.08 -14.75 -7.97
CA LEU A 593 -19.93 -14.59 -8.85
C LEU A 593 -19.24 -13.25 -8.53
N ALA A 594 -17.94 -13.29 -8.20
CA ALA A 594 -17.15 -12.07 -7.96
C ALA A 594 -16.80 -11.37 -9.28
N THR A 595 -17.21 -10.11 -9.45
CA THR A 595 -17.13 -9.42 -10.76
C THR A 595 -16.06 -8.34 -10.82
N LYS A 596 -15.99 -7.45 -9.83
CA LYS A 596 -15.10 -6.29 -9.87
C LYS A 596 -14.52 -5.97 -8.51
N LEU A 597 -13.19 -5.97 -8.41
CA LEU A 597 -12.47 -5.45 -7.25
C LEU A 597 -12.70 -3.94 -7.13
N VAL A 598 -13.20 -3.51 -5.97
CA VAL A 598 -13.47 -2.10 -5.66
C VAL A 598 -12.33 -1.52 -4.84
N GLU A 599 -11.87 -2.26 -3.82
CA GLU A 599 -10.82 -1.81 -2.93
C GLU A 599 -10.08 -2.99 -2.32
N ILE A 600 -8.80 -2.81 -2.03
CA ILE A 600 -7.95 -3.82 -1.42
C ILE A 600 -7.00 -3.14 -0.44
N THR A 601 -6.88 -3.68 0.77
CA THR A 601 -5.93 -3.24 1.81
C THR A 601 -5.11 -4.44 2.27
N ASP A 602 -4.23 -4.28 3.26
CA ASP A 602 -3.51 -5.42 3.83
C ASP A 602 -4.41 -6.34 4.66
N THR A 603 -5.61 -5.89 5.06
CA THR A 603 -6.49 -6.64 5.98
C THR A 603 -7.81 -7.08 5.35
N PHE A 604 -8.30 -6.40 4.31
CA PHE A 604 -9.52 -6.80 3.62
C PHE A 604 -9.45 -6.55 2.10
N GLU A 605 -10.40 -7.12 1.40
CA GLU A 605 -10.75 -6.74 0.04
C GLU A 605 -12.25 -6.53 -0.08
N ARG A 606 -12.64 -5.60 -0.95
CA ARG A 606 -14.03 -5.22 -1.21
C ARG A 606 -14.29 -5.33 -2.69
N PHE A 607 -15.35 -6.04 -3.06
CA PHE A 607 -15.67 -6.28 -4.47
C PHE A 607 -17.18 -6.29 -4.73
N GLN A 608 -17.53 -6.08 -6.00
CA GLN A 608 -18.87 -6.27 -6.53
C GLN A 608 -19.07 -7.73 -6.89
N PHE A 609 -20.32 -8.19 -6.81
CA PHE A 609 -20.71 -9.55 -7.15
C PHE A 609 -22.08 -9.56 -7.84
N MET A 610 -22.43 -10.68 -8.44
CA MET A 610 -23.77 -10.99 -8.97
C MET A 610 -24.24 -12.33 -8.40
N LEU A 611 -25.56 -12.54 -8.32
CA LEU A 611 -26.11 -13.86 -8.04
C LEU A 611 -25.82 -14.76 -9.25
N ALA A 612 -25.29 -15.97 -9.00
CA ALA A 612 -25.12 -16.95 -10.05
C ALA A 612 -26.48 -17.61 -10.32
N GLU A 613 -26.96 -17.56 -11.57
CA GLU A 613 -28.14 -18.31 -11.99
C GLU A 613 -27.79 -19.80 -12.09
N GLU A 614 -28.75 -20.70 -11.87
CA GLU A 614 -28.51 -22.16 -12.00
C GLU A 614 -27.99 -22.56 -13.40
N SER A 615 -28.22 -21.72 -14.41
CA SER A 615 -27.82 -21.87 -15.81
C SER A 615 -26.40 -21.39 -16.14
N THR A 616 -25.66 -20.77 -15.21
CA THR A 616 -24.31 -20.22 -15.50
C THR A 616 -23.18 -21.26 -15.30
N ILE A 617 -23.54 -22.53 -15.18
CA ILE A 617 -22.59 -23.66 -15.09
C ILE A 617 -22.64 -24.38 -16.43
N ALA A 618 -21.80 -23.94 -17.37
CA ALA A 618 -21.41 -24.67 -18.56
C ALA A 618 -19.89 -24.74 -18.61
#